data_AF-A0A107F6Q0-F1
#
_entry.id   AF-A0A107F6Q0-F1
#
_cell.length_a   1.000
_cell.length_b   1.000
_cell.length_c   1.000
_cell.angle_alpha   90.00
_cell.angle_beta   90.00
_cell.angle_gamma   90.00
#
_symmetry.space_group_name_H-M   'P 1'
#
loop_
_entity.id
_entity.type
_entity.pdbx_description
1 polymer ?
#
loop_
_entity_poly.entity_id
_entity_poly.type
_entity_poly.pdbx_seq_one_letter_code
_entity_poly.pdbx_strand_id
1 'polypeptide(L)'
;MADAALTVASTDAVTGRQLYATNQAVAGNAAAIGSLSTSTEQSVASLSTGVAANGSALTALSTSLAAGTVGLVQQAGGAPGVGTITIGATTGGSVLDVGGTAGARQIKGVAGGSDAIDAVNVQQLQQLATTVGSIGANAVVYDDASHARVTLGSPAASAPVVVTNVADAVLTSASTDAVSGRQLYATNQTLASLATGMAAGTVGLVQQAGGAPGTGAITIGATTGGTIVDVSGTDGARRIAGVAAGRDATDAVNVAQLNQVAGAVNTVASNAVSYDDPARGSVTFGGLHATSSVLLRNVASGALSATSTDAVNGAQLFATNQAVQANTSAITELTSHVGRIQAAVPSQPVPGQQGGLKYVSVNSSGTAAAASGAEAVAVGGNTLASGTGSTAIGSGANVSGTGSVAIGSNATAPASNAVALGPGTLAERDNTVSFGNAATGLTRTLTNVSAGVAPTDAVNVQQLNDSLGSVRNQIEHDRRDANGGTASAVAIASLPQAPSPGTSVVAIGGGSYAGQSAMAVGLSTYAGRWNFKASGSTNTRGTVAAGLGVGYAW
;
A
#
# COMPACT_ATOMS: atom_id res chain seq x y z
N MET A 1 217.80 69.47 74.20
CA MET A 1 216.90 70.25 75.08
C MET A 1 215.85 69.31 75.62
N ALA A 2 215.55 69.39 76.91
CA ALA A 2 214.43 68.66 77.50
C ALA A 2 213.12 69.25 76.95
N ASP A 3 212.08 68.43 76.91
CA ASP A 3 210.77 68.89 76.46
C ASP A 3 210.23 69.94 77.45
N ALA A 4 209.83 71.09 76.91
CA ALA A 4 209.23 72.16 77.71
C ALA A 4 207.81 71.77 78.14
N ALA A 5 207.44 72.17 79.35
CA ALA A 5 206.08 72.07 79.83
C ALA A 5 205.21 73.07 79.05
N LEU A 6 204.36 72.56 78.16
CA LEU A 6 203.42 73.42 77.43
C LEU A 6 202.32 73.90 78.38
N THR A 7 202.36 75.20 78.67
CA THR A 7 201.29 75.94 79.32
C THR A 7 201.08 77.26 78.58
N VAL A 8 200.00 77.96 78.89
CA VAL A 8 199.60 79.18 78.18
C VAL A 8 200.56 80.38 78.33
N ALA A 9 201.50 80.38 79.30
CA ALA A 9 202.50 81.44 79.50
C ALA A 9 203.89 81.10 78.93
N SER A 10 204.03 79.94 78.28
CA SER A 10 205.33 79.43 77.84
C SER A 10 205.83 80.18 76.60
N THR A 11 206.93 80.91 76.77
CA THR A 11 207.74 81.51 75.69
C THR A 11 208.90 80.61 75.27
N ASP A 12 208.96 79.39 75.80
CA ASP A 12 210.00 78.42 75.49
C ASP A 12 209.78 77.79 74.12
N ALA A 13 210.88 77.51 73.43
CA ALA A 13 210.84 76.79 72.16
C ALA A 13 210.32 75.35 72.38
N VAL A 14 209.23 75.00 71.70
CA VAL A 14 208.74 73.62 71.58
C VAL A 14 209.79 72.74 70.91
N THR A 15 209.94 71.51 71.41
CA THR A 15 210.84 70.55 70.80
C THR A 15 210.21 69.95 69.54
N GLY A 16 211.06 69.50 68.61
CA GLY A 16 210.60 68.84 67.38
C GLY A 16 209.69 67.64 67.62
N ARG A 17 209.78 66.99 68.80
CA ARG A 17 208.90 65.88 69.21
C ARG A 17 207.45 66.33 69.41
N GLN A 18 207.23 67.49 70.04
CA GLN A 18 205.89 68.04 70.30
C GLN A 18 205.21 68.49 69.00
N LEU A 19 205.95 69.17 68.10
CA LEU A 19 205.44 69.57 66.79
C LEU A 19 205.10 68.36 65.90
N TYR A 20 205.91 67.29 65.95
CA TYR A 20 205.65 66.06 65.19
C TYR A 20 204.38 65.33 65.64
N ALA A 21 204.10 65.27 66.95
CA ALA A 21 202.88 64.65 67.47
C ALA A 21 201.60 65.37 67.00
N THR A 22 201.62 66.71 66.97
CA THR A 22 200.51 67.51 66.44
C THR A 22 200.34 67.27 64.93
N ASN A 23 201.42 67.24 64.15
CA ASN A 23 201.35 66.96 62.72
C ASN A 23 200.82 65.55 62.42
N GLN A 24 201.19 64.54 63.22
CA GLN A 24 200.63 63.18 63.12
C GLN A 24 199.12 63.16 63.40
N ALA A 25 198.63 63.93 64.38
CA ALA A 25 197.19 64.03 64.66
C ALA A 25 196.43 64.72 63.52
N VAL A 26 197.00 65.77 62.92
CA VAL A 26 196.44 66.45 61.74
C VAL A 26 196.38 65.50 60.54
N ALA A 27 197.43 64.71 60.30
CA ALA A 27 197.45 63.71 59.24
C ALA A 27 196.40 62.59 59.47
N GLY A 28 196.22 62.16 60.73
CA GLY A 28 195.17 61.21 61.11
C GLY A 28 193.76 61.73 60.82
N ASN A 29 193.48 62.99 61.16
CA ASN A 29 192.21 63.64 60.84
C ASN A 29 191.97 63.74 59.32
N ALA A 30 193.00 64.07 58.54
CA ALA A 30 192.87 64.12 57.07
C ALA A 30 192.49 62.76 56.47
N ALA A 31 193.07 61.65 56.97
CA ALA A 31 192.73 60.30 56.51
C ALA A 31 191.31 59.85 56.89
N ALA A 32 190.85 60.21 58.09
CA ALA A 32 189.48 59.93 58.55
C ALA A 32 188.43 60.68 57.71
N ILE A 33 188.71 61.95 57.37
CA ILE A 33 187.85 62.77 56.50
C ILE A 33 187.78 62.16 55.09
N GLY A 34 188.89 61.71 54.53
CA GLY A 34 188.91 61.03 53.23
C GLY A 34 188.07 59.76 53.22
N SER A 35 188.18 58.93 54.26
CA SER A 35 187.39 57.69 54.39
C SER A 35 185.89 57.96 54.51
N LEU A 36 185.52 59.01 55.26
CA LEU A 36 184.12 59.42 55.41
C LEU A 36 183.51 59.88 54.06
N SER A 37 184.27 60.65 53.27
CA SER A 37 183.87 61.10 51.93
C SER A 37 183.55 59.92 51.02
N THR A 38 184.45 58.93 50.94
CA THR A 38 184.27 57.75 50.07
C THR A 38 183.07 56.89 50.47
N SER A 39 182.80 56.72 51.78
CA SER A 39 181.64 55.92 52.22
C SER A 39 180.30 56.59 51.90
N THR A 40 180.28 57.94 51.92
CA THR A 40 179.08 58.73 51.63
C THR A 40 178.71 58.64 50.15
N GLU A 41 179.71 58.73 49.25
CA GLU A 41 179.49 58.61 47.81
C GLU A 41 178.90 57.25 47.40
N GLN A 42 179.39 56.14 47.98
CA GLN A 42 178.86 54.80 47.67
C GLN A 42 177.39 54.63 48.10
N SER A 43 177.01 55.17 49.26
CA SER A 43 175.63 55.08 49.76
C SER A 43 174.63 55.82 48.85
N VAL A 44 175.03 56.99 48.33
CA VAL A 44 174.20 57.79 47.40
C VAL A 44 173.98 57.05 46.07
N ALA A 45 175.00 56.34 45.56
CA ALA A 45 174.89 55.58 44.31
C ALA A 45 173.93 54.38 44.42
N SER A 46 173.95 53.63 45.53
CA SER A 46 173.00 52.53 45.76
C SER A 46 171.55 53.01 45.89
N LEU A 47 171.32 54.17 46.51
CA LEU A 47 169.98 54.72 46.63
C LEU A 47 169.42 55.15 45.26
N SER A 48 170.25 55.76 44.40
CA SER A 48 169.86 56.17 43.05
C SER A 48 169.40 55.00 42.17
N THR A 49 170.10 53.87 42.23
CA THR A 49 169.76 52.66 41.44
C THR A 49 168.46 52.01 41.90
N GLY A 50 168.19 51.96 43.21
CA GLY A 50 166.93 51.41 43.75
C GLY A 50 165.69 52.21 43.36
N VAL A 51 165.78 53.55 43.33
CA VAL A 51 164.66 54.43 42.95
C VAL A 51 164.28 54.27 41.47
N ALA A 52 165.27 54.09 40.57
CA ALA A 52 165.01 53.91 39.15
C ALA A 52 164.23 52.61 38.84
N ALA A 53 164.55 51.50 39.52
CA ALA A 53 163.88 50.21 39.32
C ALA A 53 162.39 50.25 39.70
N ASN A 54 162.04 50.93 40.79
CA ASN A 54 160.63 51.12 41.19
C ASN A 54 159.83 51.90 40.14
N GLY A 55 160.46 52.90 39.49
CA GLY A 55 159.83 53.66 38.41
C GLY A 55 159.39 52.78 37.24
N SER A 56 160.25 51.84 36.80
CA SER A 56 159.96 50.95 35.69
C SER A 56 158.81 49.96 35.98
N ALA A 57 158.77 49.39 37.19
CA ALA A 57 157.72 48.44 37.58
C ALA A 57 156.33 49.10 37.64
N LEU A 58 156.25 50.34 38.13
CA LEU A 58 154.98 51.06 38.22
C LEU A 58 154.43 51.44 36.83
N THR A 59 155.30 51.78 35.88
CA THR A 59 154.91 52.01 34.48
C THR A 59 154.31 50.74 33.84
N ALA A 60 154.93 49.58 34.04
CA ALA A 60 154.43 48.32 33.47
C ALA A 60 153.04 47.92 34.01
N LEU A 61 152.79 48.11 35.31
CA LEU A 61 151.47 47.87 35.91
C LEU A 61 150.41 48.82 35.34
N SER A 62 150.75 50.11 35.19
CA SER A 62 149.84 51.11 34.60
C SER A 62 149.47 50.76 33.15
N THR A 63 150.44 50.35 32.34
CA THR A 63 150.18 49.94 30.95
C THR A 63 149.30 48.69 30.88
N SER A 64 149.55 47.70 31.74
CA SER A 64 148.77 46.45 31.74
C SER A 64 147.33 46.66 32.23
N LEU A 65 147.12 47.58 33.18
CA LEU A 65 145.78 47.93 33.65
C LEU A 65 145.01 48.73 32.59
N ALA A 66 145.66 49.67 31.90
CA ALA A 66 145.04 50.45 30.82
C ALA A 66 144.67 49.59 29.60
N ALA A 67 145.49 48.57 29.30
CA ALA A 67 145.19 47.59 28.25
C ALA A 67 144.16 46.53 28.68
N GLY A 68 143.76 46.50 29.96
CA GLY A 68 142.82 45.51 30.50
C GLY A 68 143.36 44.07 30.45
N THR A 69 144.68 43.89 30.41
CA THR A 69 145.34 42.58 30.33
C THR A 69 145.65 41.97 31.71
N VAL A 70 145.32 42.69 32.79
CA VAL A 70 145.46 42.22 34.18
C VAL A 70 144.18 42.58 34.96
N GLY A 71 143.56 41.60 35.64
CA GLY A 71 142.31 41.78 36.41
C GLY A 71 141.30 40.62 36.26
N LEU A 72 140.11 40.74 36.86
CA LEU A 72 139.00 39.78 36.69
C LEU A 72 138.22 39.98 35.39
N VAL A 73 138.12 41.23 34.93
CA VAL A 73 137.54 41.55 33.62
C VAL A 73 138.71 41.76 32.68
N GLN A 74 138.89 40.80 31.76
CA GLN A 74 140.02 40.79 30.85
C GLN A 74 139.52 40.80 29.42
N GLN A 75 140.16 41.62 28.59
CA GLN A 75 139.99 41.54 27.16
C GLN A 75 141.03 40.59 26.57
N ALA A 76 140.58 39.50 25.94
CA ALA A 76 141.48 38.56 25.28
C ALA A 76 142.27 39.28 24.17
N GLY A 77 143.61 39.24 24.22
CA GLY A 77 144.49 39.80 23.18
C GLY A 77 144.86 41.29 23.29
N GLY A 78 144.36 42.03 24.29
CA GLY A 78 144.85 43.37 24.68
C GLY A 78 144.67 44.53 23.66
N ALA A 79 144.02 44.29 22.51
CA ALA A 79 143.73 45.32 21.51
C ALA A 79 142.29 45.86 21.68
N PRO A 80 142.08 47.19 21.75
CA PRO A 80 140.76 47.78 21.94
C PRO A 80 139.75 47.33 20.86
N GLY A 81 138.59 46.87 21.28
CA GLY A 81 137.41 46.64 20.41
C GLY A 81 137.30 45.32 19.65
N VAL A 82 138.29 44.41 19.71
CA VAL A 82 138.26 43.14 18.93
C VAL A 82 138.32 41.87 19.78
N GLY A 83 138.89 41.94 20.98
CA GLY A 83 138.94 40.79 21.90
C GLY A 83 137.63 40.56 22.65
N THR A 84 137.25 39.30 22.87
CA THR A 84 136.15 38.93 23.77
C THR A 84 136.45 39.43 25.18
N ILE A 85 135.47 40.08 25.79
CA ILE A 85 135.53 40.43 27.21
C ILE A 85 135.16 39.19 27.99
N THR A 86 136.10 38.71 28.79
CA THR A 86 135.90 37.58 29.68
C THR A 86 135.87 38.08 31.12
N ILE A 87 134.96 37.53 31.91
CA ILE A 87 134.87 37.80 33.34
C ILE A 87 135.26 36.51 34.05
N GLY A 88 136.42 36.52 34.72
CA GLY A 88 136.92 35.39 35.50
C GLY A 88 137.27 34.15 34.67
N ALA A 89 137.49 34.23 33.36
CA ALA A 89 137.69 33.02 32.52
C ALA A 89 138.87 32.12 32.96
N THR A 90 139.90 32.68 33.61
CA THR A 90 141.06 31.93 34.13
C THR A 90 140.94 31.55 35.61
N THR A 91 139.83 31.87 36.26
CA THR A 91 139.54 31.65 37.68
C THR A 91 138.12 31.07 37.79
N GLY A 92 137.98 29.75 37.91
CA GLY A 92 136.68 29.06 37.80
C GLY A 92 135.52 29.62 38.65
N GLY A 93 134.29 29.36 38.20
CA GLY A 93 133.02 29.70 38.88
C GLY A 93 131.80 29.20 38.07
N SER A 94 130.68 28.89 38.72
CA SER A 94 129.47 28.35 38.06
C SER A 94 128.30 29.34 37.96
N VAL A 95 128.40 30.51 38.61
CA VAL A 95 127.34 31.54 38.64
C VAL A 95 127.97 32.92 38.47
N LEU A 96 127.43 33.69 37.53
CA LEU A 96 127.66 35.13 37.44
C LEU A 96 126.50 35.83 38.16
N ASP A 97 126.69 36.16 39.44
CA ASP A 97 125.72 36.95 40.19
C ASP A 97 125.98 38.45 39.97
N VAL A 98 125.04 39.12 39.32
CA VAL A 98 125.07 40.56 39.06
C VAL A 98 124.21 41.35 40.07
N GLY A 99 123.67 40.67 41.08
CA GLY A 99 122.89 41.28 42.16
C GLY A 99 123.71 42.26 42.99
N GLY A 100 123.06 43.34 43.43
CA GLY A 100 123.62 44.27 44.42
C GLY A 100 122.83 44.25 45.72
N THR A 101 123.24 45.07 46.69
CA THR A 101 122.51 45.24 47.96
C THR A 101 121.09 45.82 47.79
N ALA A 102 120.77 46.40 46.62
CA ALA A 102 119.44 46.86 46.24
C ALA A 102 118.63 45.81 45.45
N GLY A 103 119.11 44.56 45.35
CA GLY A 103 118.46 43.46 44.64
C GLY A 103 119.00 43.20 43.22
N ALA A 104 118.19 42.52 42.41
CA ALA A 104 118.52 42.13 41.05
C ALA A 104 118.76 43.36 40.14
N ARG A 105 119.72 43.23 39.22
CA ARG A 105 120.03 44.28 38.24
C ARG A 105 119.53 43.91 36.86
N GLN A 106 119.14 44.92 36.09
CA GLN A 106 118.91 44.73 34.65
C GLN A 106 120.25 44.53 33.95
N ILE A 107 120.35 43.47 33.15
CA ILE A 107 121.44 43.29 32.19
C ILE A 107 120.98 43.93 30.87
N LYS A 108 121.56 45.07 30.50
CA LYS A 108 121.23 45.79 29.25
C LYS A 108 122.22 45.41 28.15
N GLY A 109 121.75 45.38 26.90
CA GLY A 109 122.57 45.02 25.74
C GLY A 109 122.69 43.51 25.48
N VAL A 110 121.85 42.69 26.11
CA VAL A 110 121.78 41.24 25.86
C VAL A 110 121.16 40.99 24.49
N ALA A 111 121.96 40.52 23.54
CA ALA A 111 121.48 39.99 22.27
C ALA A 111 120.59 38.76 22.50
N GLY A 112 119.73 38.41 21.55
CA GLY A 112 118.90 37.21 21.69
C GLY A 112 119.78 35.96 21.78
N GLY A 113 119.50 35.09 22.74
CA GLY A 113 120.23 33.85 22.89
C GLY A 113 120.08 32.96 21.66
N SER A 114 121.19 32.49 21.12
CA SER A 114 121.25 31.56 19.99
C SER A 114 121.43 30.11 20.44
N ASP A 115 122.11 29.90 21.58
CA ASP A 115 122.34 28.60 22.18
C ASP A 115 121.38 28.32 23.32
N ALA A 116 121.20 27.03 23.65
CA ALA A 116 120.24 26.57 24.66
C ALA A 116 120.51 27.10 26.08
N ILE A 117 121.72 27.60 26.34
CA ILE A 117 122.18 28.11 27.64
C ILE A 117 122.39 29.63 27.65
N ASP A 118 122.15 30.30 26.52
CA ASP A 118 122.25 31.75 26.46
C ASP A 118 121.15 32.41 27.29
N ALA A 119 121.43 33.62 27.77
CA ALA A 119 120.41 34.44 28.40
C ALA A 119 119.34 34.83 27.37
N VAL A 120 118.09 34.58 27.70
CA VAL A 120 116.95 34.95 26.86
C VAL A 120 116.63 36.43 27.08
N ASN A 121 116.48 37.19 26.00
CA ASN A 121 116.08 38.59 26.11
C ASN A 121 114.55 38.76 26.11
N VAL A 122 114.07 39.95 26.49
CA VAL A 122 112.63 40.24 26.57
C VAL A 122 111.94 40.11 25.20
N GLN A 123 112.64 40.38 24.10
CA GLN A 123 112.09 40.26 22.75
C GLN A 123 111.75 38.80 22.40
N GLN A 124 112.61 37.83 22.72
CA GLN A 124 112.35 36.40 22.49
C GLN A 124 111.15 35.90 23.31
N LEU A 125 111.00 36.38 24.55
CA LEU A 125 109.83 36.03 25.38
C LEU A 125 108.53 36.67 24.86
N GLN A 126 108.60 37.90 24.35
CA GLN A 126 107.47 38.56 23.70
C GLN A 126 107.05 37.86 22.40
N GLN A 127 108.01 37.40 21.61
CA GLN A 127 107.74 36.58 20.41
C GLN A 127 107.00 35.29 20.78
N LEU A 128 107.44 34.57 21.82
CA LEU A 128 106.73 33.40 22.32
C LEU A 128 105.30 33.72 22.79
N ALA A 129 105.13 34.81 23.56
CA ALA A 129 103.82 35.25 24.02
C ALA A 129 102.86 35.59 22.86
N THR A 130 103.38 36.20 21.78
CA THR A 130 102.58 36.45 20.57
C THR A 130 102.16 35.16 19.89
N THR A 131 103.06 34.17 19.75
CA THR A 131 102.74 32.87 19.15
C THR A 131 101.68 32.11 19.96
N VAL A 132 101.78 32.08 21.29
CA VAL A 132 100.80 31.42 22.16
C VAL A 132 99.46 32.17 22.16
N GLY A 133 99.48 33.50 22.18
CA GLY A 133 98.26 34.32 22.06
C GLY A 133 97.50 34.08 20.76
N SER A 134 98.21 33.90 19.63
CA SER A 134 97.58 33.57 18.35
C SER A 134 96.95 32.18 18.30
N ILE A 135 97.46 31.21 19.07
CA ILE A 135 96.85 29.88 19.20
C ILE A 135 95.55 29.98 20.00
N GLY A 136 95.53 30.73 21.11
CA GLY A 136 94.32 30.94 21.92
C GLY A 136 93.18 31.62 21.16
N ALA A 137 93.50 32.51 20.22
CA ALA A 137 92.49 33.23 19.41
C ALA A 137 91.73 32.35 18.40
N ASN A 138 92.30 31.20 18.00
CA ASN A 138 91.71 30.30 17.00
C ASN A 138 91.20 28.98 17.60
N ALA A 139 91.34 28.80 18.92
CA ALA A 139 90.87 27.61 19.61
C ALA A 139 89.37 27.70 19.91
N VAL A 140 88.66 26.58 19.78
CA VAL A 140 87.30 26.44 20.33
C VAL A 140 87.46 26.11 21.82
N VAL A 141 86.82 26.92 22.66
CA VAL A 141 86.85 26.76 24.12
C VAL A 141 85.44 26.60 24.66
N TYR A 142 85.33 26.00 25.84
CA TYR A 142 84.08 25.99 26.58
C TYR A 142 83.80 27.38 27.17
N ASP A 143 82.51 27.68 27.36
CA ASP A 143 82.09 28.97 27.89
C ASP A 143 82.56 29.19 29.33
N ASP A 144 82.62 28.12 30.12
CA ASP A 144 83.13 28.11 31.49
C ASP A 144 83.72 26.73 31.88
N ALA A 145 84.18 26.62 33.12
CA ALA A 145 84.81 25.41 33.66
C ALA A 145 83.85 24.23 33.88
N SER A 146 82.52 24.41 33.75
CA SER A 146 81.55 23.32 33.87
C SER A 146 81.49 22.44 32.61
N HIS A 147 82.04 22.93 31.50
CA HIS A 147 81.97 22.29 30.19
C HIS A 147 80.54 22.00 29.70
N ALA A 148 79.53 22.68 30.25
CA ALA A 148 78.13 22.48 29.87
C ALA A 148 77.78 23.06 28.50
N ARG A 149 78.59 24.01 28.00
CA ARG A 149 78.31 24.75 26.78
C ARG A 149 79.58 25.17 26.05
N VAL A 150 79.50 25.11 24.72
CA VAL A 150 80.42 25.78 23.80
C VAL A 150 79.59 26.78 23.00
N THR A 151 79.89 28.06 23.11
CA THR A 151 79.35 29.11 22.24
C THR A 151 80.32 29.35 21.11
N LEU A 152 79.92 29.03 19.88
CA LEU A 152 80.70 29.33 18.69
C LEU A 152 80.49 30.81 18.33
N GLY A 153 81.53 31.63 18.52
CA GLY A 153 81.49 33.09 18.38
C GLY A 153 81.53 33.79 19.75
N SER A 154 81.24 35.10 19.79
CA SER A 154 81.09 35.81 21.07
C SER A 154 79.62 35.79 21.53
N PRO A 155 79.33 35.84 22.84
CA PRO A 155 77.96 35.92 23.36
C PRO A 155 77.15 37.11 22.84
N ALA A 156 77.82 38.13 22.29
CA ALA A 156 77.24 39.34 21.70
C ALA A 156 77.34 39.37 20.15
N ALA A 157 77.78 38.29 19.51
CA ALA A 157 77.91 38.24 18.05
C ALA A 157 76.52 38.15 17.40
N SER A 158 76.24 39.07 16.48
CA SER A 158 74.98 39.12 15.72
C SER A 158 74.92 38.09 14.57
N ALA A 159 76.04 37.43 14.26
CA ALA A 159 76.17 36.49 13.15
C ALA A 159 76.56 35.09 13.69
N PRO A 160 75.77 34.05 13.41
CA PRO A 160 76.10 32.66 13.76
C PRO A 160 77.36 32.15 13.05
N VAL A 161 78.09 31.22 13.69
CA VAL A 161 79.23 30.51 13.08
C VAL A 161 78.74 29.30 12.28
N VAL A 162 79.19 29.17 11.03
CA VAL A 162 78.92 27.99 10.21
C VAL A 162 79.83 26.84 10.64
N VAL A 163 79.24 25.70 10.99
CA VAL A 163 79.97 24.44 11.24
C VAL A 163 79.98 23.61 9.96
N THR A 164 81.15 23.40 9.37
CA THR A 164 81.32 22.59 8.15
C THR A 164 81.94 21.23 8.47
N ASN A 165 81.80 20.27 7.54
CA ASN A 165 82.35 18.91 7.67
C ASN A 165 81.83 18.10 8.89
N VAL A 166 80.59 18.35 9.31
CA VAL A 166 79.88 17.51 10.29
C VAL A 166 79.49 16.20 9.61
N ALA A 167 79.97 15.07 10.13
CA ALA A 167 79.58 13.74 9.68
C ALA A 167 78.11 13.46 10.01
N ASP A 168 77.48 12.55 9.26
CA ASP A 168 76.12 12.13 9.57
C ASP A 168 76.08 11.38 10.91
N ALA A 169 75.22 11.83 11.81
CA ALA A 169 75.01 11.18 13.11
C ALA A 169 74.29 9.83 12.93
N VAL A 170 74.59 8.86 13.79
CA VAL A 170 73.77 7.65 13.87
C VAL A 170 72.54 7.94 14.71
N LEU A 171 71.39 8.13 14.06
CA LEU A 171 70.14 8.50 14.74
C LEU A 171 69.55 7.30 15.48
N THR A 172 69.60 7.35 16.82
CA THR A 172 68.94 6.41 17.74
C THR A 172 68.19 7.19 18.81
N SER A 173 67.33 6.53 19.59
CA SER A 173 66.58 7.18 20.68
C SER A 173 67.45 7.75 21.80
N ALA A 174 68.75 7.42 21.86
CA ALA A 174 69.70 7.93 22.84
C ALA A 174 70.76 8.86 22.23
N SER A 175 70.67 9.19 20.94
CA SER A 175 71.68 10.00 20.26
C SER A 175 71.72 11.42 20.82
N THR A 176 72.92 11.86 21.22
CA THR A 176 73.24 13.23 21.64
C THR A 176 74.14 13.94 20.64
N ASP A 177 74.32 13.35 19.45
CA ASP A 177 75.21 13.86 18.42
C ASP A 177 74.56 15.02 17.66
N ALA A 178 75.40 15.89 17.09
CA ALA A 178 74.92 16.91 16.16
C ALA A 178 74.50 16.25 14.84
N VAL A 179 73.30 16.57 14.36
CA VAL A 179 72.82 16.10 13.04
C VAL A 179 73.37 17.00 11.93
N SER A 180 73.76 16.39 10.81
CA SER A 180 74.22 17.14 9.65
C SER A 180 73.06 17.80 8.89
N GLY A 181 73.36 18.83 8.10
CA GLY A 181 72.35 19.49 7.26
C GLY A 181 71.66 18.55 6.26
N ARG A 182 72.36 17.52 5.76
CA ARG A 182 71.77 16.53 4.82
C ARG A 182 70.78 15.59 5.49
N GLN A 183 71.00 15.23 6.77
CA GLN A 183 70.06 14.39 7.53
C GLN A 183 68.77 15.13 7.83
N LEU A 184 68.88 16.38 8.29
CA LEU A 184 67.70 17.22 8.51
C LEU A 184 66.96 17.51 7.20
N TYR A 185 67.69 17.73 6.10
CA TYR A 185 67.09 17.90 4.77
C TYR A 185 66.31 16.65 4.34
N ALA A 186 66.87 15.45 4.50
CA ALA A 186 66.17 14.20 4.17
C ALA A 186 64.84 14.07 4.94
N THR A 187 64.84 14.34 6.25
CA THR A 187 63.62 14.40 7.06
C THR A 187 62.64 15.44 6.54
N ASN A 188 63.12 16.64 6.20
CA ASN A 188 62.28 17.70 5.63
C ASN A 188 61.68 17.30 4.28
N GLN A 189 62.39 16.53 3.45
CA GLN A 189 61.87 16.00 2.19
C GLN A 189 60.78 14.94 2.43
N THR A 190 60.95 14.07 3.42
CA THR A 190 59.89 13.12 3.84
C THR A 190 58.67 13.86 4.38
N LEU A 191 58.88 14.89 5.21
CA LEU A 191 57.79 15.72 5.74
C LEU A 191 57.09 16.50 4.62
N ALA A 192 57.83 17.05 3.67
CA ALA A 192 57.28 17.71 2.49
C ALA A 192 56.48 16.73 1.64
N SER A 193 56.98 15.49 1.43
CA SER A 193 56.26 14.46 0.68
C SER A 193 54.97 14.03 1.38
N LEU A 194 55.00 13.89 2.71
CA LEU A 194 53.79 13.64 3.51
C LEU A 194 52.80 14.80 3.40
N ALA A 195 53.27 16.05 3.52
CA ALA A 195 52.44 17.24 3.39
C ALA A 195 51.82 17.33 1.99
N THR A 196 52.59 17.07 0.93
CA THR A 196 52.09 16.98 -0.44
C THR A 196 51.07 15.86 -0.58
N GLY A 197 51.33 14.68 0.01
CA GLY A 197 50.40 13.55 -0.02
C GLY A 197 49.09 13.84 0.72
N MET A 198 49.16 14.51 1.88
CA MET A 198 47.98 14.95 2.63
C MET A 198 47.19 16.01 1.87
N ALA A 199 47.87 17.00 1.27
CA ALA A 199 47.22 18.04 0.47
C ALA A 199 46.59 17.48 -0.82
N ALA A 200 47.23 16.48 -1.42
CA ALA A 200 46.71 15.77 -2.58
C ALA A 200 45.64 14.73 -2.21
N GLY A 201 45.43 14.43 -0.92
CA GLY A 201 44.52 13.38 -0.47
C GLY A 201 44.95 11.97 -0.84
N THR A 202 46.25 11.71 -1.03
CA THR A 202 46.81 10.40 -1.41
C THR A 202 47.39 9.62 -0.22
N VAL A 203 47.30 10.18 1.00
CA VAL A 203 47.75 9.55 2.24
C VAL A 203 46.65 9.62 3.28
N GLY A 204 46.34 8.49 3.94
CA GLY A 204 45.35 8.39 5.01
C GLY A 204 44.26 7.35 4.74
N LEU A 205 43.20 7.33 5.55
CA LEU A 205 42.05 6.42 5.35
C LEU A 205 41.08 6.95 4.29
N VAL A 206 40.88 8.26 4.23
CA VAL A 206 40.08 8.92 3.19
C VAL A 206 41.04 9.37 2.09
N GLN A 207 40.94 8.75 0.93
CA GLN A 207 41.88 8.97 -0.16
C GLN A 207 41.15 9.27 -1.47
N GLN A 208 41.70 10.20 -2.24
CA GLN A 208 41.27 10.47 -3.60
C GLN A 208 42.13 9.69 -4.59
N ALA A 209 41.51 8.83 -5.39
CA ALA A 209 42.21 8.15 -6.47
C ALA A 209 42.75 9.19 -7.47
N GLY A 210 44.06 9.14 -7.76
CA GLY A 210 44.71 10.07 -8.70
C GLY A 210 45.15 11.43 -8.14
N GLY A 211 44.84 11.74 -6.87
CA GLY A 211 45.27 12.98 -6.19
C GLY A 211 44.49 14.25 -6.59
N ALA A 212 44.74 15.36 -5.89
CA ALA A 212 44.03 16.63 -6.09
C ALA A 212 44.68 17.56 -7.15
N PRO A 213 43.88 18.37 -7.89
CA PRO A 213 42.44 18.25 -8.08
C PRO A 213 42.14 17.33 -9.28
N GLY A 214 41.90 16.05 -9.00
CA GLY A 214 41.50 15.04 -9.98
C GLY A 214 39.99 14.75 -9.99
N THR A 215 39.54 13.99 -11.00
CA THR A 215 38.16 13.45 -11.10
C THR A 215 38.01 12.06 -10.48
N GLY A 216 39.07 11.52 -9.86
CA GLY A 216 39.02 10.18 -9.29
C GLY A 216 38.16 10.12 -8.03
N ALA A 217 37.65 8.91 -7.76
CA ALA A 217 36.74 8.65 -6.65
C ALA A 217 37.40 8.87 -5.29
N ILE A 218 36.61 9.35 -4.32
CA ILE A 218 36.99 9.34 -2.91
C ILE A 218 36.66 7.97 -2.34
N THR A 219 37.66 7.34 -1.73
CA THR A 219 37.53 6.03 -1.07
C THR A 219 37.82 6.17 0.42
N ILE A 220 37.22 5.30 1.23
CA ILE A 220 37.42 5.26 2.68
C ILE A 220 37.86 3.84 3.04
N GLY A 221 39.09 3.69 3.56
CA GLY A 221 39.60 2.40 4.05
C GLY A 221 39.76 1.32 2.98
N ALA A 222 39.78 1.66 1.69
CA ALA A 222 39.78 0.68 0.60
C ALA A 222 40.97 -0.30 0.64
N THR A 223 42.11 0.10 1.19
CA THR A 223 43.32 -0.72 1.33
C THR A 223 43.48 -1.38 2.71
N THR A 224 42.64 -1.02 3.69
CA THR A 224 42.75 -1.45 5.09
C THR A 224 41.55 -2.25 5.59
N GLY A 225 40.44 -2.31 4.84
CA GLY A 225 39.22 -3.05 5.17
C GLY A 225 38.24 -2.29 6.09
N GLY A 226 37.24 -3.00 6.63
CA GLY A 226 36.20 -2.47 7.51
C GLY A 226 34.78 -2.77 6.99
N THR A 227 33.82 -2.99 7.90
CA THR A 227 32.41 -3.29 7.54
C THR A 227 31.44 -2.15 7.88
N ILE A 228 31.88 -1.17 8.66
CA ILE A 228 31.07 -0.04 9.13
C ILE A 228 31.86 1.25 9.02
N VAL A 229 31.23 2.30 8.50
CA VAL A 229 31.69 3.69 8.62
C VAL A 229 30.77 4.38 9.63
N ASP A 230 31.22 4.48 10.89
CA ASP A 230 30.49 5.21 11.92
C ASP A 230 30.82 6.70 11.84
N VAL A 231 29.81 7.52 11.56
CA VAL A 231 29.93 8.98 11.47
C VAL A 231 29.42 9.69 12.72
N SER A 232 29.09 8.96 13.78
CA SER A 232 28.60 9.50 15.05
C SER A 232 29.69 10.31 15.76
N GLY A 233 29.26 11.36 16.45
CA GLY A 233 30.12 12.21 17.28
C GLY A 233 29.87 12.01 18.76
N THR A 234 30.58 12.78 19.58
CA THR A 234 30.29 12.89 21.02
C THR A 234 28.85 13.38 21.28
N ASP A 235 28.28 14.14 20.35
CA ASP A 235 26.93 14.69 20.42
C ASP A 235 25.88 13.79 19.71
N GLY A 236 26.26 12.55 19.34
CA GLY A 236 25.39 11.58 18.69
C GLY A 236 25.47 11.55 17.15
N ALA A 237 24.40 11.06 16.52
CA ALA A 237 24.35 10.85 15.07
C ALA A 237 24.47 12.16 14.28
N ARG A 238 25.20 12.14 13.15
CA ARG A 238 25.39 13.30 12.27
C ARG A 238 24.56 13.19 10.99
N ARG A 239 24.12 14.34 10.47
CA ARG A 239 23.54 14.40 9.12
C ARG A 239 24.66 14.37 8.08
N ILE A 240 24.56 13.45 7.13
CA ILE A 240 25.40 13.45 5.93
C ILE A 240 24.68 14.29 4.87
N ALA A 241 25.26 15.44 4.51
CA ALA A 241 24.71 16.34 3.50
C ALA A 241 25.39 16.11 2.13
N GLY A 242 24.70 16.45 1.03
CA GLY A 242 25.23 16.28 -0.33
C GLY A 242 25.15 14.86 -0.90
N VAL A 243 24.42 13.95 -0.23
CA VAL A 243 24.19 12.59 -0.73
C VAL A 243 23.27 12.65 -1.96
N ALA A 244 23.84 12.37 -3.14
CA ALA A 244 23.09 12.21 -4.38
C ALA A 244 22.13 11.02 -4.28
N ALA A 245 21.14 10.94 -5.19
CA ALA A 245 20.26 9.78 -5.24
C ALA A 245 21.08 8.52 -5.58
N GLY A 246 20.93 7.47 -4.76
CA GLY A 246 21.59 6.19 -5.01
C GLY A 246 21.16 5.60 -6.34
N ARG A 247 22.11 5.08 -7.11
CA ARG A 247 21.90 4.41 -8.40
C ARG A 247 22.08 2.90 -8.27
N ASP A 248 23.07 2.48 -7.48
CA ASP A 248 23.35 1.07 -7.24
C ASP A 248 22.62 0.58 -5.98
N ALA A 249 22.39 -0.74 -5.89
CA ALA A 249 21.63 -1.35 -4.78
C ALA A 249 22.30 -1.16 -3.40
N THR A 250 23.59 -0.87 -3.38
CA THR A 250 24.39 -0.65 -2.17
C THR A 250 24.62 0.83 -1.86
N ASP A 251 24.11 1.75 -2.69
CA ASP A 251 24.24 3.17 -2.44
C ASP A 251 23.39 3.61 -1.25
N ALA A 252 23.84 4.66 -0.55
CA ALA A 252 23.02 5.32 0.44
C ALA A 252 21.80 5.99 -0.22
N VAL A 253 20.63 5.80 0.37
CA VAL A 253 19.38 6.44 -0.06
C VAL A 253 19.25 7.82 0.59
N ASN A 254 18.92 8.84 -0.20
CA ASN A 254 18.67 10.17 0.34
C ASN A 254 17.18 10.40 0.67
N VAL A 255 16.88 11.47 1.42
CA VAL A 255 15.50 11.79 1.85
C VAL A 255 14.56 12.05 0.67
N ALA A 256 15.06 12.53 -0.46
CA ALA A 256 14.24 12.76 -1.65
C ALA A 256 13.71 11.44 -2.23
N GLN A 257 14.55 10.40 -2.31
CA GLN A 257 14.11 9.05 -2.73
C GLN A 257 13.13 8.44 -1.73
N LEU A 258 13.36 8.59 -0.42
CA LEU A 258 12.42 8.12 0.60
C LEU A 258 11.06 8.81 0.49
N ASN A 259 11.03 10.11 0.22
CA ASN A 259 9.78 10.85 0.01
C ASN A 259 9.05 10.42 -1.26
N GLN A 260 9.76 10.03 -2.33
CA GLN A 260 9.12 9.44 -3.52
C GLN A 260 8.44 8.12 -3.19
N VAL A 261 9.11 7.24 -2.43
CA VAL A 261 8.51 5.98 -1.96
C VAL A 261 7.31 6.26 -1.05
N ALA A 262 7.44 7.18 -0.10
CA ALA A 262 6.33 7.56 0.78
C ALA A 262 5.14 8.11 -0.02
N GLY A 263 5.38 8.91 -1.05
CA GLY A 263 4.34 9.39 -1.97
C GLY A 263 3.67 8.25 -2.75
N ALA A 264 4.46 7.29 -3.25
CA ALA A 264 3.94 6.11 -3.92
C ALA A 264 3.08 5.25 -2.98
N VAL A 265 3.53 5.03 -1.74
CA VAL A 265 2.77 4.31 -0.71
C VAL A 265 1.48 5.05 -0.38
N ASN A 266 1.50 6.37 -0.22
CA ASN A 266 0.31 7.16 0.03
C ASN A 266 -0.69 7.13 -1.13
N THR A 267 -0.19 7.08 -2.38
CA THR A 267 -1.03 6.93 -3.58
C THR A 267 -1.72 5.57 -3.61
N VAL A 268 -0.98 4.50 -3.30
CA VAL A 268 -1.55 3.15 -3.18
C VAL A 268 -2.57 3.12 -2.04
N ALA A 269 -2.24 3.66 -0.87
CA ALA A 269 -3.14 3.69 0.28
C ALA A 269 -4.43 4.47 0.01
N SER A 270 -4.35 5.57 -0.76
CA SER A 270 -5.51 6.40 -1.11
C SER A 270 -6.43 5.74 -2.14
N ASN A 271 -5.89 4.86 -2.99
CA ASN A 271 -6.66 4.13 -4.00
C ASN A 271 -7.08 2.73 -3.54
N ALA A 272 -6.56 2.25 -2.41
CA ALA A 272 -6.88 0.96 -1.86
C ALA A 272 -8.25 0.97 -1.15
N VAL A 273 -8.92 -0.18 -1.17
CA VAL A 273 -10.12 -0.41 -0.35
C VAL A 273 -9.65 -0.83 1.05
N SER A 274 -10.04 -0.07 2.07
CA SER A 274 -9.73 -0.34 3.48
C SER A 274 -10.98 -0.72 4.27
N TYR A 275 -10.78 -1.45 5.37
CA TYR A 275 -11.82 -1.62 6.38
C TYR A 275 -12.08 -0.30 7.09
N ASP A 276 -13.32 -0.13 7.57
CA ASP A 276 -13.73 1.08 8.28
C ASP A 276 -13.04 1.22 9.63
N ASP A 277 -12.73 0.09 10.28
CA ASP A 277 -12.06 0.04 11.56
C ASP A 277 -11.24 -1.26 11.74
N PRO A 278 -10.35 -1.35 12.75
CA PRO A 278 -9.48 -2.52 12.98
C PRO A 278 -10.21 -3.86 13.24
N ALA A 279 -11.47 -3.86 13.67
CA ALA A 279 -12.28 -5.06 13.88
C ALA A 279 -12.77 -5.68 12.56
N ARG A 280 -12.60 -4.97 11.42
CA ARG A 280 -12.88 -5.46 10.06
C ARG A 280 -14.33 -5.90 9.83
N GLY A 281 -15.27 -5.24 10.51
CA GLY A 281 -16.70 -5.53 10.38
C GLY A 281 -17.32 -5.03 9.07
N SER A 282 -16.80 -3.93 8.52
CA SER A 282 -17.34 -3.30 7.31
C SER A 282 -16.27 -2.61 6.46
N VAL A 283 -16.65 -2.35 5.22
CA VAL A 283 -15.91 -1.55 4.24
C VAL A 283 -16.89 -0.54 3.66
N THR A 284 -16.60 0.74 3.82
CA THR A 284 -17.36 1.84 3.22
C THR A 284 -16.66 2.33 1.96
N PHE A 285 -17.24 2.03 0.79
CA PHE A 285 -16.69 2.51 -0.47
C PHE A 285 -16.86 4.04 -0.60
N GLY A 286 -15.77 4.73 -0.94
CA GLY A 286 -15.72 6.20 -1.01
C GLY A 286 -15.24 6.88 0.28
N GLY A 287 -15.18 6.15 1.39
CA GLY A 287 -14.74 6.63 2.71
C GLY A 287 -15.90 6.89 3.69
N LEU A 288 -15.60 6.92 5.00
CA LEU A 288 -16.55 6.89 6.12
C LEU A 288 -17.59 8.04 6.16
N HIS A 289 -17.45 9.07 5.30
CA HIS A 289 -18.37 10.20 5.18
C HIS A 289 -18.65 10.58 3.72
N ALA A 290 -18.44 9.66 2.78
CA ALA A 290 -18.72 9.93 1.38
C ALA A 290 -20.23 10.12 1.14
N THR A 291 -20.59 11.21 0.46
CA THR A 291 -21.98 11.49 0.06
C THR A 291 -22.30 10.99 -1.34
N SER A 292 -21.28 10.57 -2.09
CA SER A 292 -21.42 10.00 -3.44
C SER A 292 -21.16 8.50 -3.40
N SER A 293 -22.07 7.72 -3.98
CA SER A 293 -21.96 6.26 -4.05
C SER A 293 -20.93 5.79 -5.07
N VAL A 294 -20.22 4.71 -4.74
CA VAL A 294 -19.21 4.08 -5.60
C VAL A 294 -19.81 2.87 -6.33
N LEU A 295 -19.55 2.77 -7.62
CA LEU A 295 -19.95 1.61 -8.42
C LEU A 295 -18.97 0.45 -8.23
N LEU A 296 -19.47 -0.69 -7.75
CA LEU A 296 -18.73 -1.95 -7.73
C LEU A 296 -18.89 -2.67 -9.08
N ARG A 297 -17.81 -2.75 -9.87
CA ARG A 297 -17.82 -3.32 -11.23
C ARG A 297 -17.06 -4.65 -11.29
N ASN A 298 -17.34 -5.42 -12.34
CA ASN A 298 -16.70 -6.70 -12.62
C ASN A 298 -16.89 -7.76 -11.51
N VAL A 299 -18.06 -7.73 -10.86
CA VAL A 299 -18.45 -8.73 -9.85
C VAL A 299 -18.94 -9.98 -10.56
N ALA A 300 -18.21 -11.08 -10.40
CA ALA A 300 -18.65 -12.39 -10.85
C ALA A 300 -19.98 -12.79 -10.17
N SER A 301 -20.73 -13.71 -10.78
CA SER A 301 -21.97 -14.19 -10.17
C SER A 301 -21.66 -14.92 -8.86
N GLY A 302 -22.17 -14.41 -7.73
CA GLY A 302 -22.00 -15.05 -6.43
C GLY A 302 -22.72 -16.38 -6.34
N ALA A 303 -22.28 -17.30 -5.49
CA ALA A 303 -23.05 -18.52 -5.26
C ALA A 303 -24.37 -18.18 -4.57
N LEU A 304 -25.50 -18.70 -5.07
CA LEU A 304 -26.80 -18.56 -4.38
C LEU A 304 -27.03 -19.80 -3.53
N SER A 305 -26.80 -19.68 -2.22
CA SER A 305 -27.10 -20.72 -1.22
C SER A 305 -27.50 -20.07 0.10
N ALA A 306 -28.09 -20.85 1.01
CA ALA A 306 -28.60 -20.36 2.30
C ALA A 306 -27.50 -19.76 3.21
N THR A 307 -26.24 -20.12 3.00
CA THR A 307 -25.10 -19.64 3.79
C THR A 307 -24.14 -18.77 2.98
N SER A 308 -24.54 -18.33 1.78
CA SER A 308 -23.67 -17.52 0.93
C SER A 308 -23.40 -16.15 1.53
N THR A 309 -22.14 -15.74 1.48
CA THR A 309 -21.68 -14.38 1.81
C THR A 309 -21.15 -13.65 0.58
N ASP A 310 -21.40 -14.20 -0.62
CA ASP A 310 -20.93 -13.62 -1.87
C ASP A 310 -21.80 -12.41 -2.26
N ALA A 311 -21.18 -11.42 -2.90
CA ALA A 311 -21.92 -10.33 -3.52
C ALA A 311 -22.73 -10.85 -4.72
N VAL A 312 -24.01 -10.47 -4.80
CA VAL A 312 -24.85 -10.71 -5.97
C VAL A 312 -24.62 -9.62 -7.00
N ASN A 313 -24.45 -10.00 -8.27
CA ASN A 313 -24.26 -9.04 -9.35
C ASN A 313 -25.60 -8.65 -10.02
N GLY A 314 -25.54 -7.63 -10.89
CA GLY A 314 -26.73 -7.14 -11.59
C GLY A 314 -27.40 -8.17 -12.49
N ALA A 315 -26.67 -9.12 -13.08
CA ALA A 315 -27.24 -10.16 -13.92
C ALA A 315 -28.10 -11.15 -13.10
N GLN A 316 -27.66 -11.49 -11.89
CA GLN A 316 -28.41 -12.36 -10.98
C GLN A 316 -29.70 -11.69 -10.50
N LEU A 317 -29.63 -10.41 -10.10
CA LEU A 317 -30.82 -9.65 -9.71
C LEU A 317 -31.78 -9.46 -10.89
N PHE A 318 -31.25 -9.22 -12.09
CA PHE A 318 -32.06 -9.12 -13.30
C PHE A 318 -32.81 -10.42 -13.64
N ALA A 319 -32.15 -11.57 -13.50
CA ALA A 319 -32.80 -12.88 -13.68
C ALA A 319 -33.97 -13.08 -12.70
N THR A 320 -33.78 -12.74 -11.43
CA THR A 320 -34.85 -12.74 -10.43
C THR A 320 -35.99 -11.79 -10.81
N ASN A 321 -35.67 -10.57 -11.26
CA ASN A 321 -36.68 -9.59 -11.68
C ASN A 321 -37.50 -10.06 -12.89
N GLN A 322 -36.89 -10.77 -13.84
CA GLN A 322 -37.63 -11.40 -14.95
C GLN A 322 -38.60 -12.49 -14.44
N ALA A 323 -38.18 -13.32 -13.48
CA ALA A 323 -39.07 -14.31 -12.88
C ALA A 323 -40.25 -13.65 -12.13
N VAL A 324 -40.00 -12.55 -11.40
CA VAL A 324 -41.06 -11.76 -10.75
C VAL A 324 -42.00 -11.12 -11.77
N GLN A 325 -41.48 -10.62 -12.89
CA GLN A 325 -42.32 -10.07 -13.96
C GLN A 325 -43.20 -11.15 -14.60
N ALA A 326 -42.66 -12.35 -14.84
CA ALA A 326 -43.44 -13.48 -15.34
C ALA A 326 -44.57 -13.87 -14.37
N ASN A 327 -44.28 -13.91 -13.07
CA ASN A 327 -45.30 -14.12 -12.04
C ASN A 327 -46.37 -13.01 -12.06
N THR A 328 -45.96 -11.75 -12.20
CA THR A 328 -46.88 -10.61 -12.30
C THR A 328 -47.84 -10.78 -13.47
N SER A 329 -47.34 -11.11 -14.66
CA SER A 329 -48.17 -11.39 -15.83
C SER A 329 -49.12 -12.57 -15.62
N ALA A 330 -48.64 -13.67 -15.02
CA ALA A 330 -49.48 -14.84 -14.72
C ALA A 330 -50.62 -14.49 -13.75
N ILE A 331 -50.35 -13.64 -12.74
CA ILE A 331 -51.38 -13.17 -11.79
C ILE A 331 -52.41 -12.27 -12.49
N THR A 332 -52.00 -11.39 -13.39
CA THR A 332 -52.92 -10.57 -14.20
C THR A 332 -53.82 -11.45 -15.07
N GLU A 333 -53.27 -12.49 -15.70
CA GLU A 333 -54.07 -13.45 -16.46
C GLU A 333 -55.04 -14.23 -15.57
N LEU A 334 -54.59 -14.72 -14.41
CA LEU A 334 -55.47 -15.39 -13.45
C LEU A 334 -56.60 -14.47 -12.99
N THR A 335 -56.30 -13.21 -12.72
CA THR A 335 -57.29 -12.18 -12.37
C THR A 335 -58.32 -12.01 -13.49
N SER A 336 -57.89 -11.97 -14.75
CA SER A 336 -58.78 -11.93 -15.92
C SER A 336 -59.63 -13.20 -16.07
N HIS A 337 -59.06 -14.39 -15.81
CA HIS A 337 -59.79 -15.66 -15.83
C HIS A 337 -60.86 -15.69 -14.73
N VAL A 338 -60.49 -15.32 -13.50
CA VAL A 338 -61.41 -15.23 -12.37
C VAL A 338 -62.51 -14.20 -12.64
N GLY A 339 -62.18 -13.04 -13.20
CA GLY A 339 -63.18 -12.04 -13.61
C GLY A 339 -64.17 -12.59 -14.63
N ARG A 340 -63.70 -13.37 -15.63
CA ARG A 340 -64.58 -14.07 -16.59
C ARG A 340 -65.45 -15.14 -15.92
N ILE A 341 -64.91 -15.91 -14.97
CA ILE A 341 -65.67 -16.91 -14.23
C ILE A 341 -66.71 -16.26 -13.32
N GLN A 342 -66.36 -15.21 -12.59
CA GLN A 342 -67.30 -14.46 -11.75
C GLN A 342 -68.42 -13.83 -12.59
N ALA A 343 -68.12 -13.38 -13.81
CA ALA A 343 -69.15 -12.95 -14.76
C ALA A 343 -70.00 -14.12 -15.31
N ALA A 344 -69.47 -15.35 -15.34
CA ALA A 344 -70.11 -16.52 -15.93
C ALA A 344 -70.82 -17.44 -14.91
N VAL A 345 -70.53 -17.32 -13.61
CA VAL A 345 -71.18 -18.08 -12.53
C VAL A 345 -72.29 -17.22 -11.92
N PRO A 346 -73.58 -17.52 -12.19
CA PRO A 346 -74.67 -16.84 -11.50
C PRO A 346 -74.81 -17.46 -10.09
N SER A 347 -74.11 -16.90 -9.12
CA SER A 347 -74.36 -17.21 -7.70
C SER A 347 -74.06 -15.99 -6.84
N GLN A 348 -74.99 -15.04 -6.86
CA GLN A 348 -75.41 -14.11 -5.80
C GLN A 348 -76.10 -12.92 -6.49
N PRO A 349 -77.29 -12.49 -6.03
CA PRO A 349 -78.06 -11.45 -6.70
C PRO A 349 -77.34 -10.11 -6.61
N VAL A 350 -76.58 -9.76 -7.65
CA VAL A 350 -76.24 -8.37 -7.94
C VAL A 350 -77.40 -7.80 -8.77
N PRO A 351 -78.10 -6.75 -8.32
CA PRO A 351 -79.18 -6.14 -9.09
C PRO A 351 -78.64 -5.63 -10.45
N GLY A 352 -79.12 -6.20 -11.55
CA GLY A 352 -79.00 -5.59 -12.88
C GLY A 352 -78.19 -6.32 -13.98
N GLN A 353 -77.62 -7.50 -13.74
CA GLN A 353 -76.93 -8.27 -14.80
C GLN A 353 -77.20 -9.78 -14.66
N GLN A 354 -78.39 -10.25 -15.07
CA GLN A 354 -78.73 -11.67 -15.13
C GLN A 354 -78.21 -12.30 -16.43
N GLY A 355 -77.00 -12.86 -16.41
CA GLY A 355 -76.54 -13.76 -17.47
C GLY A 355 -77.20 -15.12 -17.33
N GLY A 356 -78.25 -15.40 -18.11
CA GLY A 356 -78.84 -16.74 -18.20
C GLY A 356 -77.86 -17.75 -18.83
N LEU A 357 -78.04 -19.04 -18.56
CA LEU A 357 -77.31 -20.08 -19.30
C LEU A 357 -77.68 -19.95 -20.79
N LYS A 358 -76.72 -20.15 -21.71
CA LYS A 358 -76.93 -19.98 -23.17
C LYS A 358 -78.19 -20.68 -23.70
N TYR A 359 -78.50 -21.85 -23.14
CA TYR A 359 -79.62 -22.69 -23.57
C TYR A 359 -80.76 -22.78 -22.54
N VAL A 360 -80.60 -22.20 -21.34
CA VAL A 360 -81.64 -22.15 -20.29
C VAL A 360 -81.65 -20.75 -19.68
N SER A 361 -82.62 -19.94 -20.08
CA SER A 361 -82.79 -18.58 -19.58
C SER A 361 -84.07 -18.49 -18.73
N VAL A 362 -83.95 -17.90 -17.54
CA VAL A 362 -85.07 -17.60 -16.64
C VAL A 362 -84.99 -16.13 -16.28
N ASN A 363 -85.93 -15.34 -16.79
CA ASN A 363 -86.08 -13.93 -16.41
C ASN A 363 -87.11 -13.84 -15.28
N SER A 364 -86.63 -13.70 -14.04
CA SER A 364 -87.51 -13.57 -12.88
C SER A 364 -86.87 -12.73 -11.77
N SER A 365 -87.71 -11.95 -11.10
CA SER A 365 -87.42 -11.29 -9.81
C SER A 365 -88.00 -12.08 -8.63
N GLY A 366 -88.61 -13.24 -8.88
CA GLY A 366 -89.22 -14.11 -7.89
C GLY A 366 -88.19 -14.85 -7.03
N THR A 367 -88.67 -15.60 -6.03
CA THR A 367 -87.79 -16.47 -5.23
C THR A 367 -87.18 -17.57 -6.09
N ALA A 368 -86.04 -18.11 -5.67
CA ALA A 368 -85.39 -19.22 -6.37
C ALA A 368 -86.36 -20.42 -6.54
N ALA A 369 -86.23 -21.12 -7.66
CA ALA A 369 -86.92 -22.37 -7.92
C ALA A 369 -86.56 -23.42 -6.85
N ALA A 370 -87.54 -24.18 -6.37
CA ALA A 370 -87.35 -25.21 -5.36
C ALA A 370 -87.75 -26.59 -5.90
N ALA A 371 -86.76 -27.39 -6.28
CA ALA A 371 -86.93 -28.82 -6.55
C ALA A 371 -86.65 -29.60 -5.26
N SER A 372 -87.65 -29.67 -4.36
CA SER A 372 -87.49 -30.26 -3.03
C SER A 372 -87.87 -31.75 -2.96
N GLY A 373 -88.62 -32.26 -3.94
CA GLY A 373 -88.86 -33.69 -4.09
C GLY A 373 -87.62 -34.43 -4.58
N ALA A 374 -87.47 -35.71 -4.23
CA ALA A 374 -86.42 -36.54 -4.80
C ALA A 374 -86.58 -36.62 -6.32
N GLU A 375 -85.49 -36.42 -7.08
CA GLU A 375 -85.49 -36.39 -8.56
C GLU A 375 -86.42 -35.32 -9.18
N ALA A 376 -86.77 -34.28 -8.42
CA ALA A 376 -87.65 -33.22 -8.92
C ALA A 376 -86.92 -32.21 -9.82
N VAL A 377 -87.69 -31.54 -10.68
CA VAL A 377 -87.23 -30.46 -11.56
C VAL A 377 -88.09 -29.22 -11.33
N ALA A 378 -87.47 -28.09 -11.02
CA ALA A 378 -88.16 -26.80 -10.85
C ALA A 378 -87.47 -25.73 -11.70
N VAL A 379 -88.19 -25.12 -12.64
CA VAL A 379 -87.66 -24.12 -13.58
C VAL A 379 -88.59 -22.90 -13.66
N GLY A 380 -88.12 -21.76 -13.17
CA GLY A 380 -88.87 -20.49 -13.12
C GLY A 380 -88.89 -19.90 -11.71
N GLY A 381 -89.08 -18.59 -11.59
CA GLY A 381 -89.21 -17.95 -10.27
C GLY A 381 -90.44 -18.46 -9.52
N ASN A 382 -90.33 -18.55 -8.20
CA ASN A 382 -91.39 -19.05 -7.30
C ASN A 382 -91.91 -20.46 -7.62
N THR A 383 -91.17 -21.27 -8.38
CA THR A 383 -91.58 -22.66 -8.67
C THR A 383 -91.29 -23.59 -7.51
N LEU A 384 -92.19 -24.55 -7.30
CA LEU A 384 -92.05 -25.59 -6.28
C LEU A 384 -92.39 -26.96 -6.88
N ALA A 385 -91.41 -27.85 -6.95
CA ALA A 385 -91.58 -29.26 -7.30
C ALA A 385 -91.22 -30.10 -6.06
N SER A 386 -92.23 -30.42 -5.24
CA SER A 386 -92.08 -31.10 -3.95
C SER A 386 -92.44 -32.59 -3.99
N GLY A 387 -93.17 -33.03 -5.01
CA GLY A 387 -93.43 -34.46 -5.24
C GLY A 387 -92.18 -35.22 -5.72
N THR A 388 -92.06 -36.51 -5.41
CA THR A 388 -90.95 -37.34 -5.94
C THR A 388 -91.10 -37.49 -7.46
N GLY A 389 -90.03 -37.30 -8.23
CA GLY A 389 -90.05 -37.34 -9.71
C GLY A 389 -90.90 -36.26 -10.36
N SER A 390 -91.21 -35.17 -9.63
CA SER A 390 -92.10 -34.11 -10.13
C SER A 390 -91.39 -33.09 -11.02
N THR A 391 -92.12 -32.47 -11.94
CA THR A 391 -91.59 -31.42 -12.83
C THR A 391 -92.48 -30.18 -12.82
N ALA A 392 -91.97 -29.05 -12.32
CA ALA A 392 -92.64 -27.75 -12.31
C ALA A 392 -91.90 -26.77 -13.23
N ILE A 393 -92.57 -26.28 -14.29
CA ILE A 393 -91.99 -25.36 -15.26
C ILE A 393 -92.92 -24.16 -15.48
N GLY A 394 -92.39 -22.95 -15.23
CA GLY A 394 -93.11 -21.68 -15.38
C GLY A 394 -93.35 -20.98 -14.05
N SER A 395 -93.33 -19.64 -14.03
CA SER A 395 -93.41 -18.85 -12.79
C SER A 395 -94.57 -19.28 -11.88
N GLY A 396 -94.27 -19.60 -10.62
CA GLY A 396 -95.30 -20.01 -9.64
C GLY A 396 -95.91 -21.40 -9.85
N ALA A 397 -95.40 -22.22 -10.77
CA ALA A 397 -95.86 -23.61 -10.93
C ALA A 397 -95.59 -24.42 -9.65
N ASN A 398 -96.57 -25.23 -9.24
CA ASN A 398 -96.53 -25.98 -7.98
C ASN A 398 -96.93 -27.45 -8.18
N VAL A 399 -96.01 -28.37 -7.92
CA VAL A 399 -96.23 -29.81 -8.09
C VAL A 399 -95.88 -30.54 -6.80
N SER A 400 -96.92 -30.93 -6.05
CA SER A 400 -96.78 -31.78 -4.86
C SER A 400 -97.09 -33.25 -5.14
N GLY A 401 -97.71 -33.56 -6.29
CA GLY A 401 -97.99 -34.93 -6.69
C GLY A 401 -96.74 -35.71 -7.10
N THR A 402 -96.69 -37.00 -6.75
CA THR A 402 -95.58 -37.88 -7.15
C THR A 402 -95.68 -38.22 -8.64
N GLY A 403 -94.57 -38.09 -9.39
CA GLY A 403 -94.50 -38.35 -10.83
C GLY A 403 -95.28 -37.34 -11.69
N SER A 404 -95.67 -36.20 -11.11
CA SER A 404 -96.57 -35.25 -11.74
C SER A 404 -95.83 -34.12 -12.45
N VAL A 405 -96.51 -33.48 -13.39
CA VAL A 405 -95.95 -32.43 -14.24
C VAL A 405 -96.88 -31.22 -14.24
N ALA A 406 -96.36 -30.02 -13.98
CA ALA A 406 -97.07 -28.78 -14.22
C ALA A 406 -96.23 -27.88 -15.14
N ILE A 407 -96.82 -27.50 -16.27
CA ILE A 407 -96.17 -26.65 -17.27
C ILE A 407 -97.08 -25.44 -17.54
N GLY A 408 -96.65 -24.27 -17.09
CA GLY A 408 -97.39 -23.01 -17.19
C GLY A 408 -97.28 -22.19 -15.92
N SER A 409 -97.46 -20.88 -16.02
CA SER A 409 -97.45 -20.02 -14.84
C SER A 409 -98.60 -20.36 -13.91
N ASN A 410 -98.32 -20.55 -12.62
CA ASN A 410 -99.28 -20.98 -11.60
C ASN A 410 -100.05 -22.27 -11.97
N ALA A 411 -99.48 -23.14 -12.80
CA ALA A 411 -100.02 -24.46 -13.04
C ALA A 411 -99.78 -25.34 -11.80
N THR A 412 -100.79 -26.10 -11.38
CA THR A 412 -100.76 -26.86 -10.13
C THR A 412 -101.16 -28.31 -10.36
N ALA A 413 -100.29 -29.26 -9.98
CA ALA A 413 -100.56 -30.68 -10.09
C ALA A 413 -100.36 -31.38 -8.72
N PRO A 414 -101.37 -31.33 -7.83
CA PRO A 414 -101.25 -31.90 -6.50
C PRO A 414 -101.49 -33.41 -6.44
N ALA A 415 -102.20 -33.98 -7.41
CA ALA A 415 -102.47 -35.42 -7.51
C ALA A 415 -101.30 -36.19 -8.14
N SER A 416 -101.21 -37.50 -7.90
CA SER A 416 -100.10 -38.35 -8.37
C SER A 416 -100.27 -38.73 -9.85
N ASN A 417 -99.16 -38.82 -10.58
CA ASN A 417 -99.13 -39.12 -12.01
C ASN A 417 -100.09 -38.22 -12.83
N ALA A 418 -100.17 -36.95 -12.47
CA ALA A 418 -101.07 -35.97 -13.05
C ALA A 418 -100.31 -34.91 -13.83
N VAL A 419 -100.90 -34.42 -14.92
CA VAL A 419 -100.32 -33.37 -15.77
C VAL A 419 -101.23 -32.15 -15.79
N ALA A 420 -100.76 -31.02 -15.27
CA ALA A 420 -101.40 -29.72 -15.41
C ALA A 420 -100.74 -28.95 -16.57
N LEU A 421 -101.43 -28.86 -17.71
CA LEU A 421 -100.90 -28.19 -18.90
C LEU A 421 -101.56 -26.82 -19.11
N GLY A 422 -100.72 -25.78 -19.12
CA GLY A 422 -101.09 -24.39 -19.36
C GLY A 422 -101.20 -23.54 -18.07
N PRO A 423 -101.15 -22.20 -18.19
CA PRO A 423 -101.22 -21.30 -17.03
C PRO A 423 -102.50 -21.47 -16.20
N GLY A 424 -102.37 -21.50 -14.86
CA GLY A 424 -103.50 -21.60 -13.92
C GLY A 424 -104.28 -22.92 -13.97
N THR A 425 -103.82 -23.90 -14.76
CA THR A 425 -104.41 -25.25 -14.82
C THR A 425 -104.24 -25.99 -13.51
N LEU A 426 -105.23 -26.79 -13.16
CA LEU A 426 -105.27 -27.57 -11.92
C LEU A 426 -105.58 -29.04 -12.23
N ALA A 427 -104.67 -29.95 -11.84
CA ALA A 427 -104.79 -31.39 -12.05
C ALA A 427 -104.93 -32.14 -10.72
N GLU A 428 -106.16 -32.19 -10.18
CA GLU A 428 -106.49 -32.72 -8.85
C GLU A 428 -106.85 -34.21 -8.81
N ARG A 429 -106.78 -34.92 -9.94
CA ARG A 429 -107.11 -36.34 -10.02
C ARG A 429 -105.87 -37.13 -10.42
N ASP A 430 -105.67 -38.28 -9.79
CA ASP A 430 -104.58 -39.17 -10.18
C ASP A 430 -104.74 -39.64 -11.62
N ASN A 431 -103.62 -39.88 -12.32
CA ASN A 431 -103.60 -40.42 -13.68
C ASN A 431 -104.40 -39.59 -14.71
N THR A 432 -104.36 -38.27 -14.61
CA THR A 432 -105.10 -37.36 -15.51
C THR A 432 -104.18 -36.38 -16.20
N VAL A 433 -104.58 -35.94 -17.39
CA VAL A 433 -104.11 -34.68 -17.99
C VAL A 433 -105.23 -33.66 -17.84
N SER A 434 -104.96 -32.56 -17.14
CA SER A 434 -105.86 -31.42 -17.07
C SER A 434 -105.39 -30.33 -18.01
N PHE A 435 -106.34 -29.73 -18.72
CA PHE A 435 -106.14 -28.54 -19.56
C PHE A 435 -106.91 -27.34 -19.01
N GLY A 436 -107.42 -27.43 -17.78
CA GLY A 436 -108.29 -26.42 -17.18
C GLY A 436 -108.25 -26.42 -15.66
N ASN A 437 -109.15 -25.65 -15.06
CA ASN A 437 -109.32 -25.59 -13.63
C ASN A 437 -110.81 -25.45 -13.34
N ALA A 438 -111.41 -26.53 -12.82
CA ALA A 438 -112.83 -26.58 -12.53
C ALA A 438 -113.24 -25.57 -11.45
N ALA A 439 -112.37 -25.30 -10.47
CA ALA A 439 -112.64 -24.34 -9.40
C ALA A 439 -112.73 -22.90 -9.89
N THR A 440 -112.08 -22.55 -11.01
CA THR A 440 -112.14 -21.22 -11.62
C THR A 440 -112.98 -21.17 -12.91
N GLY A 441 -113.50 -22.30 -13.37
CA GLY A 441 -114.20 -22.43 -14.66
C GLY A 441 -113.29 -22.35 -15.89
N LEU A 442 -111.96 -22.33 -15.70
CA LEU A 442 -111.00 -22.30 -16.80
C LEU A 442 -111.10 -23.60 -17.61
N THR A 443 -111.41 -23.49 -18.89
CA THR A 443 -111.37 -24.60 -19.85
C THR A 443 -110.57 -24.19 -21.08
N ARG A 444 -110.06 -25.18 -21.81
CA ARG A 444 -109.34 -24.97 -23.07
C ARG A 444 -109.93 -25.85 -24.14
N THR A 445 -109.98 -25.33 -25.36
CA THR A 445 -110.31 -26.13 -26.53
C THR A 445 -109.09 -26.96 -26.91
N LEU A 446 -109.31 -28.25 -27.18
CA LEU A 446 -108.30 -29.13 -27.77
C LEU A 446 -108.55 -29.15 -29.29
N THR A 447 -107.66 -28.53 -30.06
CA THR A 447 -107.78 -28.39 -31.51
C THR A 447 -106.71 -29.21 -32.24
N ASN A 448 -106.82 -29.35 -33.56
CA ASN A 448 -105.94 -30.20 -34.39
C ASN A 448 -105.95 -31.68 -33.98
N VAL A 449 -107.09 -32.16 -33.45
CA VAL A 449 -107.31 -33.57 -33.12
C VAL A 449 -107.66 -34.32 -34.41
N SER A 450 -106.72 -35.14 -34.88
CA SER A 450 -106.97 -36.07 -35.99
C SER A 450 -108.04 -37.09 -35.59
N ALA A 451 -108.65 -37.74 -36.58
CA ALA A 451 -109.66 -38.76 -36.29
C ALA A 451 -109.06 -39.91 -35.48
N GLY A 452 -109.71 -40.27 -34.37
CA GLY A 452 -109.30 -41.40 -33.54
C GLY A 452 -109.50 -42.72 -34.28
N VAL A 453 -108.54 -43.64 -34.15
CA VAL A 453 -108.54 -44.95 -34.80
C VAL A 453 -108.69 -46.07 -33.78
N ALA A 454 -107.99 -45.97 -32.64
CA ALA A 454 -108.09 -46.93 -31.54
C ALA A 454 -109.26 -46.59 -30.59
N PRO A 455 -109.78 -47.57 -29.80
CA PRO A 455 -110.87 -47.34 -28.85
C PRO A 455 -110.59 -46.30 -27.75
N THR A 456 -109.32 -45.99 -27.50
CA THR A 456 -108.86 -45.03 -26.48
C THR A 456 -108.43 -43.69 -27.05
N ASP A 457 -108.55 -43.49 -28.37
CA ASP A 457 -108.22 -42.22 -28.99
C ASP A 457 -109.33 -41.19 -28.72
N ALA A 458 -108.95 -39.91 -28.66
CA ALA A 458 -109.93 -38.84 -28.60
C ALA A 458 -110.73 -38.78 -29.91
N VAL A 459 -112.06 -38.65 -29.79
CA VAL A 459 -112.96 -38.46 -30.94
C VAL A 459 -112.97 -36.98 -31.32
N ASN A 460 -112.71 -36.67 -32.58
CA ASN A 460 -112.86 -35.30 -33.06
C ASN A 460 -114.32 -34.97 -33.43
N VAL A 461 -114.64 -33.68 -33.56
CA VAL A 461 -116.02 -33.24 -33.82
C VAL A 461 -116.54 -33.74 -35.17
N GLN A 462 -115.66 -33.94 -36.17
CA GLN A 462 -116.05 -34.50 -37.46
C GLN A 462 -116.54 -35.94 -37.33
N GLN A 463 -115.84 -36.81 -36.59
CA GLN A 463 -116.25 -38.19 -36.34
C GLN A 463 -117.60 -38.28 -35.62
N LEU A 464 -117.85 -37.39 -34.65
CA LEU A 464 -119.14 -37.30 -33.99
C LEU A 464 -120.25 -36.87 -34.97
N ASN A 465 -119.97 -35.87 -35.82
CA ASN A 465 -120.91 -35.40 -36.83
C ASN A 465 -121.21 -36.47 -37.89
N ASP A 466 -120.21 -37.24 -38.31
CA ASP A 466 -120.36 -38.34 -39.28
C ASP A 466 -121.19 -39.49 -38.67
N SER A 467 -120.93 -39.83 -37.41
CA SER A 467 -121.72 -40.82 -36.66
C SER A 467 -123.17 -40.36 -36.51
N LEU A 468 -123.40 -39.09 -36.16
CA LEU A 468 -124.74 -38.53 -36.00
C LEU A 468 -125.48 -38.41 -37.34
N GLY A 469 -124.75 -38.07 -38.41
CA GLY A 469 -125.27 -38.06 -39.78
C GLY A 469 -125.72 -39.45 -40.24
N SER A 470 -124.94 -40.48 -39.94
CA SER A 470 -125.28 -41.88 -40.24
C SER A 470 -126.56 -42.33 -39.52
N VAL A 471 -126.70 -41.99 -38.23
CA VAL A 471 -127.92 -42.28 -37.45
C VAL A 471 -129.14 -41.54 -38.01
N ARG A 472 -129.00 -40.25 -38.35
CA ARG A 472 -130.11 -39.48 -38.96
C ARG A 472 -130.56 -40.09 -40.28
N ASN A 473 -129.63 -40.47 -41.14
CA ASN A 473 -129.93 -41.11 -42.42
C ASN A 473 -130.65 -42.45 -42.23
N GLN A 474 -130.24 -43.25 -41.24
CA GLN A 474 -130.92 -44.51 -40.90
C GLN A 474 -132.36 -44.27 -40.43
N ILE A 475 -132.59 -43.30 -39.53
CA ILE A 475 -133.94 -42.93 -39.07
C ILE A 475 -134.82 -42.47 -40.23
N GLU A 476 -134.29 -41.67 -41.17
CA GLU A 476 -135.03 -41.24 -42.36
C GLU A 476 -135.31 -42.39 -43.34
N HIS A 477 -134.43 -43.38 -43.41
CA HIS A 477 -134.65 -44.60 -44.17
C HIS A 477 -135.82 -45.39 -43.57
N ASP A 478 -135.74 -45.73 -42.29
CA ASP A 478 -136.75 -46.50 -41.56
C ASP A 478 -138.11 -45.80 -41.60
N ARG A 479 -138.13 -44.47 -41.44
CA ARG A 479 -139.35 -43.67 -41.55
C ARG A 479 -139.99 -43.77 -42.93
N ARG A 480 -139.21 -43.74 -44.01
CA ARG A 480 -139.73 -43.84 -45.37
C ARG A 480 -140.22 -45.25 -45.70
N ASP A 481 -139.54 -46.28 -45.23
CA ASP A 481 -139.98 -47.68 -45.38
C ASP A 481 -141.28 -47.94 -44.65
N ALA A 482 -141.40 -47.46 -43.40
CA ALA A 482 -142.65 -47.51 -42.64
C ALA A 482 -143.79 -46.77 -43.36
N ASN A 483 -143.54 -45.57 -43.89
CA ASN A 483 -144.54 -44.83 -44.67
C ASN A 483 -144.96 -45.57 -45.95
N GLY A 484 -144.03 -46.23 -46.64
CA GLY A 484 -144.31 -47.07 -47.82
C GLY A 484 -145.17 -48.29 -47.46
N GLY A 485 -144.88 -48.95 -46.34
CA GLY A 485 -145.70 -50.02 -45.78
C GLY A 485 -147.14 -49.56 -45.47
N THR A 486 -147.30 -48.38 -44.84
CA THR A 486 -148.62 -47.79 -44.59
C THR A 486 -149.35 -47.45 -45.89
N ALA A 487 -148.67 -46.84 -46.88
CA ALA A 487 -149.25 -46.59 -48.20
C ALA A 487 -149.73 -47.89 -48.87
N SER A 488 -148.99 -48.99 -48.69
CA SER A 488 -149.34 -50.32 -49.17
C SER A 488 -150.58 -50.89 -48.50
N ALA A 489 -150.72 -50.68 -47.19
CA ALA A 489 -151.92 -51.04 -46.46
C ALA A 489 -153.14 -50.21 -46.91
N VAL A 490 -152.97 -48.91 -47.15
CA VAL A 490 -154.02 -48.04 -47.72
C VAL A 490 -154.42 -48.51 -49.13
N ALA A 491 -153.45 -48.88 -49.97
CA ALA A 491 -153.69 -49.41 -51.31
C ALA A 491 -154.46 -50.74 -51.28
N ILE A 492 -154.14 -51.64 -50.35
CA ILE A 492 -154.87 -52.91 -50.16
C ILE A 492 -156.29 -52.66 -49.64
N ALA A 493 -156.44 -51.72 -48.71
CA ALA A 493 -157.74 -51.38 -48.14
C ALA A 493 -158.70 -50.77 -49.17
N SER A 494 -158.19 -50.02 -50.15
CA SER A 494 -158.99 -49.41 -51.20
C SER A 494 -159.44 -50.38 -52.31
N LEU A 495 -158.99 -51.64 -52.28
CA LEU A 495 -159.41 -52.67 -53.23
C LEU A 495 -160.90 -53.04 -53.02
N PRO A 496 -161.78 -52.82 -54.02
CA PRO A 496 -163.17 -53.25 -53.94
C PRO A 496 -163.31 -54.76 -53.75
N GLN A 497 -164.34 -55.16 -53.00
CA GLN A 497 -164.71 -56.56 -52.80
C GLN A 497 -165.80 -56.97 -53.81
N ALA A 498 -165.88 -58.26 -54.15
CA ALA A 498 -166.93 -58.78 -55.03
C ALA A 498 -168.33 -58.52 -54.42
N PRO A 499 -169.28 -57.90 -55.16
CA PRO A 499 -170.52 -57.38 -54.57
C PRO A 499 -171.65 -58.41 -54.44
N SER A 500 -171.59 -59.56 -55.13
CA SER A 500 -172.67 -60.55 -55.13
C SER A 500 -172.18 -62.00 -55.28
N PRO A 501 -172.95 -62.99 -54.75
CA PRO A 501 -172.61 -64.41 -54.88
C PRO A 501 -172.45 -64.88 -56.33
N GLY A 502 -171.41 -65.66 -56.59
CA GLY A 502 -171.03 -66.20 -57.91
C GLY A 502 -170.03 -65.34 -58.69
N THR A 503 -169.70 -64.14 -58.21
CA THR A 503 -168.77 -63.23 -58.90
C THR A 503 -167.36 -63.27 -58.33
N SER A 504 -166.37 -63.12 -59.22
CA SER A 504 -164.97 -62.89 -58.86
C SER A 504 -164.50 -61.57 -59.46
N VAL A 505 -163.82 -60.76 -58.67
CA VAL A 505 -163.31 -59.43 -59.06
C VAL A 505 -161.81 -59.39 -58.88
N VAL A 506 -161.09 -59.03 -59.94
CA VAL A 506 -159.71 -58.55 -59.85
C VAL A 506 -159.76 -57.02 -59.73
N ALA A 507 -159.18 -56.50 -58.66
CA ALA A 507 -159.12 -55.08 -58.35
C ALA A 507 -157.68 -54.59 -58.33
N ILE A 508 -157.49 -53.31 -58.68
CA ILE A 508 -156.24 -52.59 -58.47
C ILE A 508 -156.56 -51.37 -57.61
N GLY A 509 -155.78 -51.18 -56.54
CA GLY A 509 -155.94 -50.11 -55.57
C GLY A 509 -154.68 -49.26 -55.51
N GLY A 510 -154.85 -47.95 -55.46
CA GLY A 510 -153.76 -47.02 -55.16
C GLY A 510 -153.83 -46.56 -53.71
N GLY A 511 -152.68 -46.32 -53.11
CA GLY A 511 -152.57 -45.71 -51.78
C GLY A 511 -151.44 -44.70 -51.75
N SER A 512 -151.64 -43.58 -51.07
CA SER A 512 -150.56 -42.63 -50.79
C SER A 512 -150.56 -42.26 -49.30
N TYR A 513 -149.37 -42.15 -48.72
CA TYR A 513 -149.19 -41.73 -47.33
C TYR A 513 -147.84 -41.04 -47.16
N ALA A 514 -147.83 -39.82 -46.61
CA ALA A 514 -146.64 -39.04 -46.27
C ALA A 514 -145.56 -39.01 -47.38
N GLY A 515 -145.98 -38.82 -48.65
CA GLY A 515 -145.10 -38.74 -49.82
C GLY A 515 -144.63 -40.08 -50.40
N GLN A 516 -145.06 -41.22 -49.84
CA GLN A 516 -144.91 -42.54 -50.46
C GLN A 516 -146.19 -42.95 -51.17
N SER A 517 -146.04 -43.73 -52.24
CA SER A 517 -147.16 -44.26 -53.02
C SER A 517 -147.07 -45.78 -53.09
N ALA A 518 -148.21 -46.44 -53.15
CA ALA A 518 -148.30 -47.89 -53.28
C ALA A 518 -149.40 -48.30 -54.23
N MET A 519 -149.20 -49.46 -54.84
CA MET A 519 -150.15 -50.10 -55.72
C MET A 519 -150.43 -51.49 -55.16
N ALA A 520 -151.71 -51.82 -55.04
CA ALA A 520 -152.17 -53.13 -54.65
C ALA A 520 -152.96 -53.76 -55.79
N VAL A 521 -152.86 -55.08 -55.92
CA VAL A 521 -153.71 -55.90 -56.76
C VAL A 521 -154.37 -56.91 -55.84
N GLY A 522 -155.67 -57.10 -55.99
CA GLY A 522 -156.39 -58.12 -55.23
C GLY A 522 -157.36 -58.88 -56.08
N LEU A 523 -157.63 -60.10 -55.65
CA LEU A 523 -158.67 -60.96 -56.17
C LEU A 523 -159.66 -61.21 -55.03
N SER A 524 -160.93 -60.91 -55.25
CA SER A 524 -162.00 -61.29 -54.35
C SER A 524 -163.01 -62.18 -55.05
N THR A 525 -163.46 -63.25 -54.40
CA THR A 525 -164.52 -64.13 -54.92
C THR A 525 -165.58 -64.37 -53.85
N TYR A 526 -166.84 -64.27 -54.27
CA TYR A 526 -168.00 -64.52 -53.42
C TYR A 526 -168.59 -65.88 -53.82
N ALA A 527 -168.17 -66.95 -53.15
CA ALA A 527 -168.60 -68.32 -53.41
C ALA A 527 -169.75 -68.71 -52.46
N GLY A 528 -170.99 -68.57 -52.92
CA GLY A 528 -172.19 -68.89 -52.13
C GLY A 528 -172.36 -67.93 -50.97
N ARG A 529 -172.13 -68.39 -49.73
CA ARG A 529 -172.11 -67.57 -48.51
C ARG A 529 -170.70 -67.15 -48.09
N TRP A 530 -169.65 -67.66 -48.73
CA TRP A 530 -168.26 -67.34 -48.38
C TRP A 530 -167.68 -66.26 -49.28
N ASN A 531 -166.92 -65.35 -48.70
CA ASN A 531 -166.19 -64.27 -49.32
C ASN A 531 -164.69 -64.48 -49.10
N PHE A 532 -163.94 -64.68 -50.17
CA PHE A 532 -162.49 -64.73 -50.11
C PHE A 532 -161.92 -63.46 -50.73
N LYS A 533 -160.85 -62.91 -50.13
CA LYS A 533 -160.10 -61.78 -50.67
C LYS A 533 -158.61 -62.06 -50.49
N ALA A 534 -157.89 -62.16 -51.60
CA ALA A 534 -156.44 -62.16 -51.66
C ALA A 534 -155.96 -60.80 -52.18
N SER A 535 -154.87 -60.30 -51.64
CA SER A 535 -154.27 -59.04 -52.06
C SER A 535 -152.75 -59.10 -51.94
N GLY A 536 -152.08 -58.44 -52.87
CA GLY A 536 -150.65 -58.17 -52.84
C GLY A 536 -150.43 -56.72 -53.21
N SER A 537 -149.42 -56.07 -52.62
CA SER A 537 -149.07 -54.69 -52.93
C SER A 537 -147.59 -54.46 -52.95
N THR A 538 -147.19 -53.42 -53.66
CA THR A 538 -145.83 -52.90 -53.71
C THR A 538 -145.87 -51.38 -53.58
N ASN A 539 -144.78 -50.76 -53.13
CA ASN A 539 -144.71 -49.32 -52.95
C ASN A 539 -143.45 -48.70 -53.54
N THR A 540 -143.35 -47.37 -53.45
CA THR A 540 -142.22 -46.57 -53.92
C THR A 540 -140.89 -46.87 -53.22
N ARG A 541 -140.88 -47.66 -52.13
CA ARG A 541 -139.67 -48.20 -51.48
C ARG A 541 -139.30 -49.61 -51.97
N GLY A 542 -140.12 -50.21 -52.83
CA GLY A 542 -139.92 -51.55 -53.37
C GLY A 542 -140.26 -52.69 -52.41
N THR A 543 -140.82 -52.38 -51.23
CA THR A 543 -141.27 -53.42 -50.29
C THR A 543 -142.63 -53.97 -50.71
N VAL A 544 -142.82 -55.28 -50.55
CA VAL A 544 -144.01 -56.01 -50.95
C VAL A 544 -144.78 -56.46 -49.72
N ALA A 545 -146.10 -56.32 -49.73
CA ALA A 545 -146.99 -56.86 -48.71
C ALA A 545 -148.05 -57.75 -49.36
N ALA A 546 -148.50 -58.78 -48.65
CA ALA A 546 -149.60 -59.63 -49.09
C ALA A 546 -150.56 -59.91 -47.93
N GLY A 547 -151.84 -60.03 -48.24
CA GLY A 547 -152.89 -60.27 -47.26
C GLY A 547 -153.99 -61.15 -47.83
N LEU A 548 -154.49 -62.07 -47.02
CA LEU A 548 -155.60 -62.97 -47.32
C LEU A 548 -156.67 -62.79 -46.24
N GLY A 549 -157.93 -62.67 -46.66
CA GLY A 549 -159.08 -62.56 -45.78
C GLY A 549 -160.21 -63.47 -46.25
N VAL A 550 -160.94 -64.04 -45.30
CA VAL A 550 -162.11 -64.87 -45.54
C VAL A 550 -163.25 -64.38 -44.66
N GLY A 551 -164.44 -64.18 -45.22
CA GLY A 551 -165.65 -63.83 -44.50
C GLY A 551 -166.79 -64.78 -44.88
N TYR A 552 -167.76 -64.97 -43.99
CA TYR A 552 -168.98 -65.73 -44.26
C TYR A 552 -170.18 -64.80 -44.04
N ALA A 553 -171.07 -64.71 -45.01
CA ALA A 553 -172.30 -63.92 -44.94
C ALA A 553 -173.48 -64.85 -44.65
N TRP A 554 -174.21 -64.60 -43.56
CA TRP A 554 -175.33 -65.43 -43.11
C TRP A 554 -176.69 -64.83 -43.41
#